data_AF-A0AAT9P6U8-F1
#
_entry.id   AF-A0AAT9P6U8-F1
#
_cell.length_a   1.000
_cell.length_b   1.000
_cell.length_c   1.000
_cell.angle_alpha   90.00
_cell.angle_beta   90.00
_cell.angle_gamma   90.00
#
_symmetry.space_group_name_H-M   'P 1'
#
loop_
_entity.id
_entity.type
_entity.pdbx_description
1 polymer ?
#
loop_
_entity_poly.entity_id
_entity_poly.type
_entity_poly.pdbx_seq_one_letter_code
_entity_poly.pdbx_strand_id
1 'polypeptide(L)'
;MYLLEITEQSYRQVVGVFDKESDIEQWIASVPFIKMDKYGNTVLLYDEIPAYYEVKFGGSIYPFTRYAFTGEDTIYVVWNEIAHINTTQGLVNGTSKVGVYIYENTEIRQAVNSRETLKKELATYYDARDTSYYFGGIGSEDGEYINIENGPFIHFAPMTIEHYESSENIETFIKEITN
;
A
#
# COMPACT_ATOMS: atom_id res chain seq x y z
N MET A 1 -7.73 2.30 16.18
CA MET A 1 -7.04 3.59 16.43
C MET A 1 -6.71 4.18 15.07
N TYR A 2 -6.40 5.45 14.99
CA TYR A 2 -6.09 6.12 13.74
C TYR A 2 -4.75 6.83 13.86
N LEU A 3 -3.85 6.59 12.91
CA LEU A 3 -2.57 7.29 12.81
C LEU A 3 -2.77 8.51 11.92
N LEU A 4 -2.60 9.72 12.47
CA LEU A 4 -2.62 10.95 11.70
C LEU A 4 -1.19 11.28 11.24
N GLU A 5 -1.04 11.53 9.96
CA GLU A 5 0.22 11.82 9.29
C GLU A 5 0.09 13.03 8.37
N ILE A 6 1.20 13.73 8.18
CA ILE A 6 1.33 14.79 7.19
C ILE A 6 2.39 14.33 6.20
N THR A 7 2.04 14.32 4.92
CA THR A 7 2.86 13.74 3.86
C THR A 7 3.15 14.73 2.75
N GLU A 8 4.37 14.68 2.22
CA GLU A 8 4.78 15.39 1.02
C GLU A 8 5.64 14.42 0.20
N GLN A 9 5.13 13.98 -0.96
CA GLN A 9 5.68 12.85 -1.71
C GLN A 9 5.89 11.60 -0.82
N SER A 10 7.16 11.20 -0.64
CA SER A 10 7.60 10.08 0.21
C SER A 10 7.97 10.48 1.63
N TYR A 11 8.07 11.78 1.90
CA TYR A 11 8.32 12.29 3.23
C TYR A 11 7.05 12.22 4.07
N ARG A 12 7.21 11.79 5.32
CA ARG A 12 6.10 11.52 6.23
C ARG A 12 6.43 11.99 7.64
N GLN A 13 5.57 12.84 8.16
CA GLN A 13 5.61 13.31 9.53
C GLN A 13 4.43 12.75 10.31
N VAL A 14 4.73 11.97 11.34
CA VAL A 14 3.71 11.42 12.24
C VAL A 14 3.26 12.51 13.20
N VAL A 15 1.96 12.78 13.26
CA VAL A 15 1.35 13.68 14.24
C VAL A 15 1.11 12.94 15.55
N GLY A 16 0.47 11.77 15.46
CA GLY A 16 0.13 10.96 16.61
C GLY A 16 -1.00 9.97 16.31
N VAL A 17 -1.45 9.31 17.37
CA VAL A 17 -2.54 8.33 17.31
C VAL A 17 -3.77 8.87 18.01
N PHE A 18 -4.94 8.61 17.44
CA PHE A 18 -6.25 8.99 17.96
C PHE A 18 -7.11 7.74 18.13
N ASP A 19 -7.99 7.74 19.13
CA ASP A 19 -8.90 6.61 19.35
C ASP A 19 -10.04 6.62 18.34
N LYS A 20 -10.47 7.80 17.89
CA LYS A 20 -11.60 8.00 16.96
C LYS A 20 -11.23 8.95 15.85
N GLU A 21 -11.78 8.70 14.67
CA GLU A 21 -11.70 9.60 13.51
C GLU A 21 -12.27 11.00 13.81
N SER A 22 -13.36 11.08 14.58
CA SER A 22 -13.95 12.36 15.00
C SER A 22 -13.00 13.25 15.81
N ASP A 23 -12.00 12.67 16.48
CA ASP A 23 -11.00 13.43 17.23
C ASP A 23 -9.92 13.98 16.27
N ILE A 24 -9.64 13.28 15.17
CA ILE A 24 -8.77 13.77 14.08
C ILE A 24 -9.45 14.93 13.37
N GLU A 25 -10.75 14.82 13.06
CA GLU A 25 -11.51 15.91 12.44
C GLU A 25 -11.47 17.19 13.30
N GLN A 26 -11.64 17.04 14.61
CA GLN A 26 -11.52 18.17 15.56
C GLN A 26 -10.09 18.72 15.64
N TRP A 27 -9.07 17.85 15.61
CA TRP A 27 -7.68 18.27 15.58
C TRP A 27 -7.38 19.08 14.31
N ILE A 28 -7.80 18.59 13.15
CA ILE A 28 -7.66 19.25 11.85
C ILE A 28 -8.35 20.62 11.87
N ALA A 29 -9.60 20.69 12.36
CA ALA A 29 -10.36 21.93 12.45
C ALA A 29 -9.72 22.97 13.40
N SER A 30 -8.86 22.53 14.34
CA SER A 30 -8.13 23.42 15.24
C SER A 30 -6.90 24.08 14.59
N VAL A 31 -6.46 23.61 13.43
CA VAL A 31 -5.29 24.14 12.71
C VAL A 31 -5.74 25.10 11.59
N PRO A 32 -5.51 26.42 11.72
CA PRO A 32 -6.16 27.41 10.86
C PRO A 32 -5.68 27.43 9.40
N PHE A 33 -4.57 26.77 9.11
CA PHE A 33 -3.95 26.71 7.78
C PHE A 33 -4.11 25.33 7.10
N ILE A 34 -4.83 24.39 7.73
CA ILE A 34 -5.32 23.19 7.05
C ILE A 34 -6.61 23.54 6.30
N LYS A 35 -6.74 23.03 5.08
CA LYS A 35 -7.93 23.26 4.24
C LYS A 35 -8.29 22.04 3.40
N MET A 36 -9.47 22.10 2.81
CA MET A 36 -9.90 21.12 1.82
C MET A 36 -9.65 21.65 0.41
N ASP A 37 -9.04 20.84 -0.45
CA ASP A 37 -8.85 21.18 -1.86
C ASP A 37 -10.16 20.97 -2.68
N LYS A 38 -10.11 21.27 -3.98
CA LYS A 38 -11.26 21.11 -4.89
C LYS A 38 -11.68 19.65 -5.12
N TYR A 39 -10.87 18.68 -4.69
CA TYR A 39 -11.10 17.25 -4.83
C TYR A 39 -11.56 16.60 -3.51
N GLY A 40 -11.68 17.38 -2.43
CA GLY A 40 -12.08 16.89 -1.11
C GLY A 40 -10.92 16.40 -0.25
N ASN A 41 -9.67 16.61 -0.66
CA ASN A 41 -8.51 16.20 0.14
C ASN A 41 -8.19 17.25 1.20
N THR A 42 -7.77 16.80 2.38
CA THR A 42 -7.23 17.67 3.43
C THR A 42 -5.76 17.99 3.12
N VAL A 43 -5.45 19.27 2.94
CA VAL A 43 -4.14 19.74 2.46
C VAL A 43 -3.64 20.95 3.24
N LEU A 44 -2.34 21.18 3.10
CA LEU A 44 -1.62 22.36 3.56
C LEU A 44 -0.93 23.01 2.35
N LEU A 45 -0.85 24.34 2.30
CA LEU A 45 0.04 25.02 1.35
C LEU A 45 1.24 25.56 2.08
N TYR A 46 2.44 25.22 1.60
CA TYR A 46 3.70 25.57 2.25
C TYR A 46 3.80 27.04 2.68
N ASP A 47 3.42 27.97 1.79
CA ASP A 47 3.48 29.42 2.05
C ASP A 47 2.47 29.91 3.10
N GLU A 48 1.42 29.15 3.38
CA GLU A 48 0.42 29.45 4.41
C GLU A 48 0.78 28.86 5.78
N ILE A 49 1.76 27.94 5.83
CA ILE A 49 2.23 27.34 7.08
C ILE A 49 3.16 28.34 7.79
N PRO A 50 2.93 28.65 9.08
CA PRO A 50 3.86 29.46 9.85
C PRO A 50 5.25 28.82 9.97
N ALA A 51 6.27 29.66 10.17
CA ALA A 51 7.62 29.18 10.48
C ALA A 51 7.63 28.24 11.71
N TYR A 52 6.78 28.53 12.70
CA TYR A 52 6.51 27.68 13.84
C TYR A 52 5.09 27.93 14.36
N TYR A 53 4.38 26.89 14.77
CA TYR A 53 3.04 26.96 15.35
C TYR A 53 2.83 25.82 16.35
N GLU A 54 2.16 26.09 17.47
CA GLU A 54 1.81 25.07 18.46
C GLU A 54 0.33 24.71 18.33
N VAL A 55 0.04 23.47 17.93
CA VAL A 55 -1.34 22.95 17.96
C VAL A 55 -1.61 22.42 19.35
N LYS A 56 -2.54 23.07 20.07
CA LYS A 56 -2.95 22.67 21.42
C LYS A 56 -4.24 21.85 21.35
N PHE A 57 -4.17 20.57 21.71
CA PHE A 57 -5.31 19.66 21.59
C PHE A 57 -5.33 18.63 22.72
N GLY A 58 -6.45 18.51 23.44
CA GLY A 58 -6.60 17.49 24.51
C GLY A 58 -5.53 17.55 25.62
N GLY A 59 -4.92 18.72 25.85
CA GLY A 59 -3.81 18.90 26.80
C GLY A 59 -2.41 18.61 26.23
N SER A 60 -2.31 18.11 25.00
CA SER A 60 -1.06 17.96 24.26
C SER A 60 -0.70 19.24 23.49
N ILE A 61 0.60 19.38 23.17
CA ILE A 61 1.13 20.43 22.29
C ILE A 61 1.89 19.74 21.17
N TYR A 62 1.43 19.89 19.93
CA TYR A 62 2.14 19.43 18.75
C TYR A 62 2.92 20.60 18.12
N PRO A 63 4.26 20.50 18.02
CA PRO A 63 5.08 21.53 17.38
C PRO A 63 5.02 21.38 15.86
N PHE A 64 4.41 22.35 15.20
CA PHE A 64 4.31 22.43 13.75
C PHE A 64 5.35 23.41 13.20
N THR A 65 6.02 23.07 12.10
CA THR A 65 6.90 24.00 11.39
C THR A 65 6.84 23.74 9.89
N ARG A 66 6.79 24.81 9.08
CA ARG A 66 6.90 24.68 7.62
C ARG A 66 8.23 24.06 7.19
N TYR A 67 9.29 24.22 7.98
CA TYR A 67 10.62 23.69 7.65
C TYR A 67 10.72 22.16 7.71
N ALA A 68 9.63 21.47 8.04
CA ALA A 68 9.52 20.03 7.89
C ALA A 68 9.26 19.59 6.44
N PHE A 69 8.96 20.53 5.54
CA PHE A 69 8.56 20.27 4.15
C PHE A 69 9.48 20.99 3.15
N THR A 70 9.51 20.52 1.91
CA THR A 70 10.27 21.14 0.81
C THR A 70 9.48 22.29 0.18
N GLY A 71 8.16 22.19 0.17
CA GLY A 71 7.27 23.15 -0.49
C GLY A 71 7.20 22.98 -2.01
N GLU A 72 7.75 21.89 -2.54
CA GLU A 72 7.74 21.57 -3.98
C GLU A 72 6.46 20.87 -4.42
N ASP A 73 5.73 20.25 -3.48
CA ASP A 73 4.53 19.47 -3.75
C ASP A 73 3.37 19.81 -2.82
N THR A 74 2.20 19.25 -3.13
CA THR A 74 1.05 19.30 -2.24
C THR A 74 1.37 18.53 -0.95
N ILE A 75 1.20 19.21 0.18
CA ILE A 75 1.32 18.61 1.50
C ILE A 75 -0.06 18.10 1.90
N TYR A 76 -0.21 16.79 2.07
CA TYR A 76 -1.46 16.13 2.44
C TYR A 76 -1.50 15.85 3.94
N VAL A 77 -2.70 15.95 4.51
CA VAL A 77 -2.99 15.49 5.87
C VAL A 77 -3.85 14.26 5.74
N VAL A 78 -3.31 13.11 6.12
CA VAL A 78 -3.93 11.80 5.91
C VAL A 78 -4.00 11.05 7.22
N TRP A 79 -5.03 10.22 7.39
CA TRP A 79 -5.08 9.29 8.51
C TRP A 79 -5.48 7.91 8.05
N ASN A 80 -4.88 6.91 8.68
CA ASN A 80 -5.13 5.50 8.39
C ASN A 80 -5.55 4.80 9.67
N GLU A 81 -6.52 3.90 9.57
CA GLU A 81 -6.83 3.00 10.68
C GLU A 81 -5.62 2.10 10.95
N ILE A 82 -5.21 2.05 12.21
CA ILE A 82 -4.13 1.18 12.69
C ILE A 82 -4.63 0.33 13.87
N ALA A 83 -4.14 -0.91 13.91
CA ALA A 83 -4.44 -1.84 14.98
C ALA A 83 -3.60 -1.56 16.23
N HIS A 84 -4.22 -1.70 17.40
CA HIS A 84 -3.52 -1.65 18.68
C HIS A 84 -3.17 -3.08 19.13
N ILE A 85 -1.96 -3.53 18.74
CA ILE A 85 -1.51 -4.92 18.87
C ILE A 85 -1.71 -5.51 20.26
N ASN A 86 -1.40 -4.76 21.32
CA ASN A 86 -1.53 -5.25 22.70
C ASN A 86 -2.98 -5.55 23.13
N THR A 87 -3.97 -5.03 22.39
CA THR A 87 -5.40 -5.25 22.64
C THR A 87 -6.11 -6.01 21.53
N THR A 88 -5.43 -6.31 20.42
CA THR A 88 -5.98 -7.09 19.32
C THR A 88 -5.95 -8.57 19.64
N GLN A 89 -7.05 -9.28 19.40
CA GLN A 89 -7.13 -10.73 19.49
C GLN A 89 -7.30 -11.35 18.10
N GLY A 90 -6.59 -12.44 17.83
CA GLY A 90 -6.66 -13.11 16.54
C GLY A 90 -5.89 -12.37 15.44
N LEU A 91 -6.41 -12.42 14.22
CA LEU A 91 -5.80 -11.75 13.08
C LEU A 91 -5.95 -10.23 13.20
N VAL A 92 -4.87 -9.52 12.92
CA VAL A 92 -4.84 -8.06 12.96
C VAL A 92 -5.58 -7.49 11.75
N ASN A 93 -6.59 -6.65 11.96
CA ASN A 93 -7.25 -5.90 10.89
C ASN A 93 -6.29 -4.91 10.22
N GLY A 94 -6.63 -4.48 9.01
CA GLY A 94 -5.84 -3.58 8.19
C GLY A 94 -5.22 -4.32 7.01
N THR A 95 -4.28 -3.68 6.34
CA THR A 95 -3.72 -4.17 5.08
C THR A 95 -2.21 -4.37 5.15
N SER A 96 -1.69 -5.26 4.29
CA SER A 96 -0.25 -5.40 4.05
C SER A 96 0.03 -5.67 2.58
N LYS A 97 1.30 -5.52 2.19
CA LYS A 97 1.74 -5.78 0.81
C LYS A 97 2.07 -7.25 0.58
N VAL A 98 1.66 -7.78 -0.57
CA VAL A 98 2.19 -9.02 -1.17
C VAL A 98 2.77 -8.64 -2.53
N GLY A 99 4.10 -8.56 -2.61
CA GLY A 99 4.79 -7.92 -3.74
C GLY A 99 4.49 -6.42 -3.78
N VAL A 100 3.96 -5.94 -4.90
CA VAL A 100 3.59 -4.53 -5.10
C VAL A 100 2.11 -4.22 -4.79
N TYR A 101 1.31 -5.25 -4.52
CA TYR A 101 -0.13 -5.13 -4.29
C TYR A 101 -0.47 -5.11 -2.81
N ILE A 102 -1.51 -4.37 -2.44
CA ILE A 102 -2.01 -4.24 -1.07
C ILE A 102 -3.21 -5.18 -0.92
N TYR A 103 -3.22 -5.97 0.14
CA TYR A 103 -4.29 -6.90 0.49
C TYR A 103 -4.77 -6.61 1.90
N GLU A 104 -6.06 -6.87 2.15
CA GLU A 104 -6.54 -7.01 3.52
C GLU A 104 -5.78 -8.14 4.21
N ASN A 105 -5.48 -7.96 5.50
CA ASN A 105 -4.72 -8.96 6.25
C ASN A 105 -5.44 -10.33 6.28
N THR A 106 -6.77 -10.35 6.15
CA THR A 106 -7.59 -11.56 6.00
C THR A 106 -7.29 -12.35 4.74
N GLU A 107 -6.77 -11.71 3.70
CA GLU A 107 -6.56 -12.29 2.36
C GLU A 107 -5.10 -12.67 2.10
N ILE A 108 -4.16 -12.12 2.87
CA ILE A 108 -2.71 -12.33 2.68
C ILE A 108 -2.35 -13.80 2.54
N ARG A 109 -2.92 -14.66 3.40
CA ARG A 109 -2.60 -16.10 3.36
C ARG A 109 -2.98 -16.72 2.03
N GLN A 110 -4.17 -16.39 1.51
CA GLN A 110 -4.62 -16.89 0.21
C GLN A 110 -3.76 -16.31 -0.91
N ALA A 111 -3.56 -14.99 -0.93
CA ALA A 111 -2.76 -14.31 -1.95
C ALA A 111 -1.34 -14.89 -2.07
N VAL A 112 -0.68 -15.16 -0.93
CA VAL A 112 0.65 -15.79 -0.91
C VAL A 112 0.59 -17.23 -1.41
N ASN A 113 -0.36 -18.03 -0.92
CA ASN A 113 -0.45 -19.44 -1.31
C ASN A 113 -0.75 -19.62 -2.80
N SER A 114 -1.69 -18.85 -3.35
CA SER A 114 -2.06 -18.94 -4.76
C SER A 114 -0.90 -18.52 -5.67
N ARG A 115 -0.19 -17.45 -5.30
CA ARG A 115 1.04 -17.00 -5.98
C ARG A 115 2.13 -18.07 -5.97
N GLU A 116 2.43 -18.65 -4.82
CA GLU A 116 3.47 -19.68 -4.70
C GLU A 116 3.07 -20.98 -5.43
N THR A 117 1.78 -21.30 -5.46
CA THR A 117 1.25 -22.43 -6.22
C THR A 117 1.47 -22.23 -7.72
N LEU A 118 1.07 -21.08 -8.26
CA LEU A 118 1.30 -20.76 -9.67
C LEU A 118 2.80 -20.76 -10.03
N LYS A 119 3.66 -20.15 -9.20
CA LYS A 119 5.13 -20.16 -9.41
C LYS A 119 5.67 -21.59 -9.52
N LYS A 120 5.25 -22.47 -8.61
CA LYS A 120 5.67 -23.87 -8.60
C LYS A 120 5.16 -24.66 -9.80
N GLU A 121 3.90 -24.46 -10.19
CA GLU A 121 3.33 -25.16 -11.34
C GLU A 121 3.93 -24.70 -12.66
N LEU A 122 4.19 -23.40 -12.83
CA LEU A 122 4.91 -22.87 -13.99
C LEU A 122 6.33 -23.46 -14.08
N ALA A 123 7.07 -23.45 -12.97
CA ALA A 123 8.40 -24.07 -12.92
C ALA A 123 8.34 -25.55 -13.35
N THR A 124 7.43 -26.32 -12.74
CA THR A 124 7.24 -27.75 -13.06
C THR A 124 6.85 -27.96 -14.53
N TYR A 125 5.97 -27.12 -15.08
CA TYR A 125 5.49 -27.21 -16.46
C TYR A 125 6.61 -27.02 -17.48
N TYR A 126 7.48 -26.02 -17.26
CA TYR A 126 8.58 -25.68 -18.17
C TYR A 126 9.81 -26.57 -17.96
N ASP A 127 10.10 -27.00 -16.73
CA ASP A 127 11.13 -28.01 -16.44
C ASP A 127 10.84 -29.31 -17.19
N ALA A 128 9.58 -29.77 -17.19
CA ALA A 128 9.15 -30.99 -17.90
C ALA A 128 9.25 -30.88 -19.45
N ARG A 129 9.48 -29.68 -19.97
CA ARG A 129 9.59 -29.38 -21.41
C ARG A 129 11.00 -28.93 -21.80
N ASP A 130 11.97 -29.07 -20.90
CA ASP A 130 13.36 -28.63 -21.09
C ASP A 130 13.45 -27.17 -21.59
N THR A 131 12.51 -26.31 -21.16
CA THR A 131 12.42 -24.90 -21.59
C THR A 131 13.03 -23.99 -20.53
N SER A 132 14.02 -23.17 -20.90
CA SER A 132 14.67 -22.25 -19.96
C SER A 132 13.72 -21.15 -19.49
N TYR A 133 13.78 -20.82 -18.20
CA TYR A 133 13.08 -19.67 -17.63
C TYR A 133 13.86 -19.05 -16.47
N TYR A 134 13.48 -17.85 -16.07
CA TYR A 134 13.90 -17.26 -14.78
C TYR A 134 12.78 -16.45 -14.14
N PHE A 135 12.78 -16.39 -12.81
CA PHE A 135 11.93 -15.47 -12.04
C PHE A 135 12.69 -14.17 -11.78
N GLY A 136 12.02 -13.02 -11.97
CA GLY A 136 12.60 -11.69 -11.79
C GLY A 136 11.62 -10.70 -11.16
N GLY A 137 12.03 -9.43 -11.03
CA GLY A 137 11.15 -8.34 -10.59
C GLY A 137 10.98 -8.19 -9.07
N ILE A 138 11.86 -8.77 -8.25
CA ILE A 138 11.84 -8.51 -6.80
C ILE A 138 12.20 -7.04 -6.57
N GLY A 139 11.28 -6.30 -5.96
CA GLY A 139 11.46 -4.88 -5.63
C GLY A 139 11.28 -3.91 -6.81
N SER A 140 10.90 -4.39 -8.00
CA SER A 140 10.51 -3.50 -9.10
C SER A 140 9.13 -2.89 -8.88
N GLU A 141 8.87 -1.76 -9.52
CA GLU A 141 7.56 -1.11 -9.54
C GLU A 141 6.49 -2.00 -10.20
N ASP A 142 6.88 -2.72 -11.26
CA ASP A 142 5.99 -3.61 -12.02
C ASP A 142 5.76 -4.99 -11.35
N GLY A 143 6.42 -5.24 -10.22
CA GLY A 143 6.35 -6.52 -9.50
C GLY A 143 7.07 -7.69 -10.16
N GLU A 144 6.97 -8.86 -9.52
CA GLU A 144 7.64 -10.09 -9.96
C GLU A 144 6.99 -10.70 -11.20
N TYR A 145 7.81 -11.43 -11.96
CA TYR A 145 7.41 -12.14 -13.17
C TYR A 145 8.21 -13.42 -13.36
N ILE A 146 7.74 -14.28 -14.28
CA ILE A 146 8.54 -15.32 -14.93
C ILE A 146 8.76 -14.96 -16.39
N ASN A 147 9.99 -15.11 -16.85
CA ASN A 147 10.38 -14.93 -18.25
C ASN A 147 10.82 -16.27 -18.81
N ILE A 148 10.16 -16.71 -19.89
CA ILE A 148 10.36 -18.01 -20.53
C ILE A 148 11.03 -17.81 -21.89
N GLU A 149 12.06 -18.62 -22.18
CA GLU A 149 12.77 -18.59 -23.45
C GLU A 149 11.82 -18.87 -24.63
N ASN A 150 11.71 -17.91 -25.55
CA ASN A 150 10.77 -17.92 -26.68
C ASN A 150 9.29 -18.16 -26.27
N GLY A 151 8.94 -17.83 -25.04
CA GLY A 151 7.62 -18.06 -24.46
C GLY A 151 6.94 -16.78 -23.96
N PRO A 152 5.81 -16.90 -23.24
CA PRO A 152 5.13 -15.76 -22.65
C PRO A 152 5.94 -15.12 -21.52
N PHE A 153 5.71 -13.83 -21.31
CA PHE A 153 6.18 -13.10 -20.14
C PHE A 153 5.01 -12.93 -19.18
N ILE A 154 5.11 -13.49 -17.97
CA ILE A 154 3.96 -13.61 -17.06
C ILE A 154 4.25 -12.87 -15.76
N HIS A 155 3.50 -11.81 -15.48
CA HIS A 155 3.53 -11.12 -14.18
C HIS A 155 2.72 -11.86 -13.12
N PHE A 156 3.17 -11.84 -11.86
CA PHE A 156 2.40 -12.34 -10.71
C PHE A 156 1.46 -11.28 -10.16
N ALA A 157 0.64 -10.71 -11.05
CA ALA A 157 -0.39 -9.74 -10.72
C ALA A 157 -1.65 -10.44 -10.19
N PRO A 158 -2.49 -9.78 -9.36
CA PRO A 158 -3.74 -10.35 -8.85
C PRO A 158 -4.62 -10.93 -9.97
N MET A 159 -4.79 -10.18 -11.06
CA MET A 159 -5.55 -10.64 -12.23
C MET A 159 -4.99 -11.92 -12.87
N THR A 160 -3.67 -12.12 -12.85
CA THR A 160 -3.04 -13.34 -13.37
C THR A 160 -3.29 -14.51 -12.44
N ILE A 161 -3.23 -14.28 -11.12
CA ILE A 161 -3.56 -15.28 -10.11
C ILE A 161 -5.04 -15.68 -10.22
N GLU A 162 -5.94 -14.70 -10.32
CA GLU A 162 -7.39 -14.93 -10.48
C GLU A 162 -7.72 -15.70 -11.78
N HIS A 163 -7.03 -15.36 -12.88
CA HIS A 163 -7.18 -16.10 -14.14
C HIS A 163 -6.73 -17.55 -13.97
N TYR A 164 -5.55 -17.78 -13.39
CA TYR A 164 -5.06 -19.14 -13.10
C TYR A 164 -6.00 -19.93 -12.18
N GLU A 165 -6.51 -19.32 -11.10
CA GLU A 165 -7.47 -19.97 -10.19
C GLU A 165 -8.80 -20.32 -10.88
N SER A 166 -9.13 -19.62 -11.97
CA SER A 166 -10.32 -19.88 -12.80
C SER A 166 -10.06 -20.90 -13.92
N SER A 167 -8.80 -21.16 -14.26
CA SER A 167 -8.41 -22.16 -15.26
C SER A 167 -8.49 -23.58 -14.67
N GLU A 168 -8.79 -24.57 -15.51
CA GLU A 168 -8.92 -25.96 -15.07
C GLU A 168 -7.60 -26.56 -14.53
N ASN A 169 -6.48 -26.16 -15.13
CA ASN A 169 -5.13 -26.60 -14.79
C ASN A 169 -4.10 -25.67 -15.47
N ILE A 170 -2.82 -25.89 -15.17
CA ILE A 170 -1.70 -25.11 -15.71
C ILE A 170 -1.62 -25.13 -17.25
N GLU A 171 -2.00 -26.22 -17.92
CA GLU A 171 -1.93 -26.29 -19.38
C GLU A 171 -3.00 -25.42 -20.03
N THR A 172 -4.22 -25.44 -19.48
CA THR A 172 -5.32 -24.57 -19.90
C THR A 172 -4.96 -23.10 -19.68
N PHE A 173 -4.45 -22.77 -18.49
CA PHE A 173 -4.00 -21.40 -18.17
C PHE A 173 -2.95 -20.90 -19.17
N ILE A 174 -1.91 -21.68 -19.44
CA ILE A 174 -0.84 -21.28 -20.38
C ILE A 174 -1.42 -21.08 -21.78
N LYS A 175 -2.29 -21.98 -22.24
CA LYS A 175 -2.95 -21.86 -23.54
C LYS A 175 -3.80 -20.58 -23.63
N GLU A 176 -4.50 -20.20 -22.57
CA GLU A 176 -5.36 -19.01 -22.50
C GLU A 176 -4.56 -17.71 -22.55
N ILE A 177 -3.34 -17.67 -22.00
CA ILE A 177 -2.50 -16.46 -22.01
C ILE A 177 -1.59 -16.35 -23.24
N THR A 178 -1.46 -17.42 -24.05
CA THR A 178 -0.64 -17.44 -25.27
C THR A 178 -1.42 -17.32 -26.59
N ASN A 179 -2.76 -17.42 -26.54
CA ASN A 179 -3.64 -17.28 -27.72
C ASN A 179 -4.25 -15.87 -27.77
#